data_AF-A0A1M6KMR8-F1
#
_entry.id   AF-A0A1M6KMR8-F1
#
_cell.length_a   1.000
_cell.length_b   1.000
_cell.length_c   1.000
_cell.angle_alpha   90.00
_cell.angle_beta   90.00
_cell.angle_gamma   90.00
#
_symmetry.space_group_name_H-M   'P 1'
#
loop_
_entity.id
_entity.type
_entity.pdbx_description
1 polymer ?
#
loop_
_entity_poly.entity_id
_entity_poly.type
_entity_poly.pdbx_seq_one_letter_code
_entity_poly.pdbx_strand_id
1 'polypeptide(L)'
;MNCDLFKDKTLMITGGTGSFGSTVLKHFLDSDLKEIRIFSRDEKKQDDMRHQLQAEHPEYASKVKFYIGNVRDMRSVQDAMPGVDFIFHAAALKQVPSCEFFPMEAVRTNVEG
;
A
#
# COMPACT_ATOMS: atom_id res chain seq x y z
N MET A 1 -15.04 -27.67 0.55
CA MET A 1 -13.74 -27.08 0.90
C MET A 1 -13.81 -25.61 0.53
N ASN A 2 -14.20 -24.74 1.45
CA ASN A 2 -13.98 -23.31 1.25
C ASN A 2 -12.68 -23.02 2.00
N CYS A 3 -11.57 -23.02 1.27
CA CYS A 3 -10.32 -22.55 1.84
C CYS A 3 -10.45 -21.03 1.93
N ASP A 4 -10.55 -20.50 3.16
CA ASP A 4 -10.54 -19.06 3.42
C ASP A 4 -9.17 -18.49 3.01
N LEU A 5 -8.98 -18.23 1.71
CA LEU A 5 -7.70 -17.89 1.07
C LEU A 5 -6.96 -16.72 1.77
N PHE A 6 -7.73 -15.81 2.37
CA PHE A 6 -7.22 -14.59 3.00
C PHE A 6 -7.15 -14.65 4.52
N LYS A 7 -7.68 -15.69 5.15
CA LYS A 7 -7.73 -15.79 6.60
C LYS A 7 -6.34 -15.88 7.20
N ASP A 8 -6.10 -15.09 8.25
CA ASP A 8 -4.80 -14.96 8.93
C ASP A 8 -3.65 -14.46 8.05
N LYS A 9 -3.97 -13.96 6.84
CA LYS A 9 -2.99 -13.45 5.87
C LYS A 9 -2.80 -11.95 5.99
N THR A 10 -1.62 -11.49 5.60
CA THR A 10 -1.27 -10.06 5.53
C THR A 10 -1.12 -9.62 4.09
N LEU A 11 -1.82 -8.55 3.72
CA LEU A 11 -1.67 -7.88 2.43
C LEU A 11 -0.84 -6.61 2.59
N MET A 12 0.14 -6.39 1.71
CA MET A 12 0.80 -5.09 1.57
C MET A 12 0.41 -4.40 0.26
N ILE A 13 0.13 -3.10 0.33
CA ILE A 13 -0.18 -2.25 -0.82
C ILE A 13 0.87 -1.15 -0.92
N THR A 14 1.82 -1.26 -1.86
CA THR A 14 2.75 -0.16 -2.15
C THR A 14 2.03 0.93 -2.94
N GLY A 15 2.32 2.20 -2.66
CA GLY A 15 1.55 3.29 -3.24
C GLY A 15 0.10 3.30 -2.76
N GLY A 16 -0.18 2.72 -1.58
CA GLY A 16 -1.53 2.50 -1.05
C GLY A 16 -2.35 3.78 -0.83
N THR A 17 -1.70 4.94 -0.68
CA THR A 17 -2.35 6.26 -0.59
C THR A 17 -2.74 6.86 -1.94
N GLY A 18 -2.32 6.25 -3.06
CA GLY A 18 -2.75 6.63 -4.40
C GLY A 18 -4.18 6.18 -4.70
N SER A 19 -4.78 6.74 -5.75
CA SER A 19 -6.16 6.44 -6.15
C SER A 19 -6.44 4.95 -6.35
N PHE A 20 -5.55 4.23 -7.02
CA PHE A 20 -5.69 2.79 -7.22
C PHE A 20 -5.49 2.01 -5.91
N GLY A 21 -4.46 2.37 -5.13
CA GLY A 21 -4.17 1.75 -3.84
C GLY A 21 -5.32 1.86 -2.85
N SER A 22 -6.00 3.02 -2.80
CA SER A 22 -7.17 3.21 -1.93
C SER A 22 -8.38 2.42 -2.42
N THR A 23 -8.58 2.25 -3.73
CA THR A 23 -9.60 1.36 -4.28
C THR A 23 -9.33 -0.10 -3.93
N VAL A 24 -8.07 -0.56 -4.05
CA VAL A 24 -7.66 -1.91 -3.63
C VAL A 24 -7.94 -2.10 -2.14
N LEU A 25 -7.53 -1.16 -1.29
CA LEU A 25 -7.84 -1.21 0.15
C LEU A 25 -9.33 -1.40 0.39
N LYS A 26 -10.19 -0.60 -0.25
CA LYS A 26 -11.65 -0.71 -0.12
C LYS A 26 -12.18 -2.09 -0.51
N HIS A 27 -11.62 -2.72 -1.54
CA HIS A 27 -12.05 -4.05 -1.99
C HIS A 27 -11.65 -5.18 -1.03
N PHE A 28 -10.58 -4.99 -0.25
CA PHE A 28 -10.12 -5.96 0.75
C PHE A 28 -10.51 -5.59 2.18
N LEU A 29 -11.17 -4.45 2.38
CA LEU A 29 -11.47 -3.91 3.70
C LEU A 29 -12.46 -4.75 4.49
N ASP A 30 -13.33 -5.52 3.85
CA ASP A 30 -14.28 -6.44 4.47
C ASP A 30 -13.85 -7.92 4.41
N SER A 31 -12.67 -8.20 3.86
CA SER A 31 -12.11 -9.56 3.79
C SER A 31 -11.55 -10.05 5.14
N ASP A 32 -11.36 -11.37 5.25
CA ASP A 32 -10.78 -12.07 6.42
C ASP A 32 -9.26 -11.87 6.60
N LEU A 33 -8.65 -10.93 5.86
CA LEU A 33 -7.26 -10.54 6.09
C LEU A 33 -7.07 -10.08 7.53
N LYS A 34 -6.02 -10.61 8.16
CA LYS A 34 -5.60 -10.21 9.51
C LYS A 34 -5.04 -8.80 9.53
N GLU A 35 -4.31 -8.41 8.48
CA GLU A 35 -3.63 -7.12 8.41
C GLU A 35 -3.53 -6.62 6.97
N ILE A 36 -3.71 -5.31 6.77
CA ILE A 36 -3.46 -4.62 5.50
C ILE A 36 -2.45 -3.51 5.74
N ARG A 37 -1.28 -3.59 5.10
CA ARG A 37 -0.21 -2.61 5.20
C ARG A 37 -0.28 -1.61 4.05
N ILE A 38 -0.49 -0.34 4.39
CA ILE A 38 -0.38 0.78 3.47
C ILE A 38 1.06 1.28 3.48
N PHE A 39 1.80 1.02 2.41
CA PHE A 39 3.20 1.43 2.26
C PHE A 39 3.30 2.62 1.30
N SER A 40 3.71 3.78 1.81
CA SER A 40 3.92 4.98 0.99
C SER A 40 4.81 6.02 1.68
N ARG A 41 5.26 7.03 0.93
CA ARG A 41 6.13 8.11 1.44
C ARG A 41 5.39 9.28 2.08
N ASP A 42 4.13 9.48 1.70
CA ASP A 42 3.36 10.69 2.04
C ASP A 42 2.63 10.49 3.37
N GLU A 43 3.26 10.93 4.46
CA GLU A 43 2.74 10.81 5.83
C GLU A 43 1.40 11.52 6.02
N LYS A 44 1.19 12.65 5.36
CA LYS A 44 -0.06 13.40 5.42
C LYS A 44 -1.19 12.58 4.80
N LYS A 45 -1.01 12.02 3.61
CA LYS A 45 -2.03 11.17 2.99
C LYS A 45 -2.33 9.91 3.80
N GLN A 46 -1.33 9.35 4.48
CA GLN A 46 -1.56 8.22 5.38
C GLN A 46 -2.39 8.62 6.60
N ASP A 47 -2.10 9.80 7.18
CA ASP A 47 -2.84 10.32 8.31
C ASP A 47 -4.30 10.68 7.94
N ASP A 48 -4.50 11.34 6.80
CA ASP A 48 -5.83 11.63 6.24
C ASP A 48 -6.63 10.33 6.03
N MET A 49 -6.01 9.31 5.42
CA MET A 49 -6.63 8.00 5.22
C MET A 49 -6.95 7.30 6.54
N ARG A 50 -6.08 7.42 7.55
CA ARG A 50 -6.32 6.83 8.87
C ARG A 50 -7.54 7.44 9.55
N HIS A 51 -7.64 8.76 9.56
CA HIS A 51 -8.79 9.47 10.12
C HIS A 51 -10.08 9.13 9.37
N GLN A 52 -10.03 9.07 8.03
CA GLN A 52 -11.17 8.66 7.22
C GLN A 52 -11.64 7.23 7.55
N LEU A 53 -10.71 6.27 7.65
CA LEU A 53 -11.05 4.89 8.02
C LEU A 53 -11.66 4.80 9.42
N GLN A 54 -11.14 5.56 10.39
CA GLN A 54 -11.67 5.58 11.75
C GLN A 54 -13.08 6.17 11.81
N ALA A 55 -13.38 7.17 10.97
CA ALA A 55 -14.70 7.81 10.92
C ALA A 55 -15.73 6.96 10.16
N GLU A 56 -15.35 6.35 9.04
CA GLU A 56 -16.26 5.65 8.12
C GLU A 56 -16.35 4.14 8.38
N HIS A 57 -15.27 3.52 8.88
CA HIS A 57 -15.10 2.07 9.02
C HIS A 57 -14.37 1.67 10.32
N PRO A 58 -14.85 2.11 11.51
CA PRO A 58 -14.16 1.91 12.78
C PRO A 58 -13.86 0.44 13.12
N GLU A 59 -14.72 -0.49 12.67
CA GLU A 59 -14.57 -1.94 12.85
C GLU A 59 -13.36 -2.51 12.09
N TYR A 60 -12.99 -1.91 10.95
CA TYR A 60 -11.87 -2.35 10.12
C TYR A 60 -10.60 -1.49 10.31
N ALA A 61 -10.71 -0.30 10.90
CA ALA A 61 -9.59 0.60 11.08
C ALA A 61 -8.40 -0.05 11.80
N SER A 62 -8.65 -0.96 12.75
CA SER A 62 -7.62 -1.64 13.53
C SER A 62 -6.74 -2.60 12.71
N LYS A 63 -7.26 -3.19 11.63
CA LYS A 63 -6.51 -4.10 10.74
C LYS A 63 -5.65 -3.38 9.70
N VAL A 64 -5.86 -2.08 9.48
CA VAL A 64 -5.07 -1.28 8.54
C VAL A 64 -3.88 -0.65 9.25
N LYS A 65 -2.67 -0.95 8.80
CA LYS A 65 -1.41 -0.42 9.35
C LYS A 65 -0.72 0.46 8.32
N PHE A 66 -0.10 1.53 8.79
CA PHE A 66 0.55 2.52 7.94
C PHE A 66 2.06 2.44 8.10
N TYR A 67 2.75 2.23 6.99
CA TYR A 67 4.21 2.12 6.92
C TYR A 67 4.74 3.25 6.05
N ILE A 68 5.56 4.11 6.64
CA ILE A 68 6.31 5.12 5.90
C ILE A 68 7.50 4.45 5.24
N GLY A 69 7.59 4.60 3.92
CA GLY A 69 8.68 4.00 3.19
C GLY A 69 8.71 4.33 1.71
N ASN A 70 9.83 4.00 1.08
CA ASN A 70 10.11 4.29 -0.32
C ASN A 70 10.50 3.00 -1.04
N VAL A 71 9.83 2.69 -2.16
CA VAL A 71 10.13 1.49 -2.96
C VAL A 71 11.55 1.51 -3.54
N ARG A 72 12.11 2.70 -3.72
CA ARG A 72 13.51 2.89 -4.16
C ARG A 72 14.54 2.54 -3.09
N ASP A 73 14.13 2.38 -1.84
CA ASP A 73 14.99 1.98 -0.74
C ASP A 73 14.70 0.54 -0.35
N MET A 74 15.62 -0.36 -0.73
CA MET A 74 15.49 -1.79 -0.46
C MET A 74 15.33 -2.08 1.04
N ARG A 75 16.00 -1.33 1.92
CA ARG A 75 15.87 -1.55 3.38
C ARG A 75 14.48 -1.17 3.86
N SER A 76 13.95 -0.05 3.38
CA SER A 76 12.59 0.40 3.69
C SER A 76 11.53 -0.65 3.30
N VAL A 77 11.68 -1.28 2.13
CA VAL A 77 10.81 -2.38 1.70
C VAL A 77 11.03 -3.63 2.55
N GLN A 78 12.29 -3.99 2.83
CA GLN A 78 12.65 -5.14 3.66
C GLN A 78 12.08 -5.04 5.08
N ASP A 79 12.05 -3.85 5.67
CA ASP A 79 11.49 -3.62 7.01
C ASP A 79 9.97 -3.79 7.04
N ALA A 80 9.28 -3.51 5.92
CA ALA A 80 7.83 -3.63 5.79
C ALA A 80 7.35 -5.01 5.32
N MET A 81 8.25 -5.88 4.87
CA MET A 81 7.95 -7.21 4.30
C MET A 81 7.67 -8.36 5.31
N PRO A 82 8.19 -8.38 6.56
CA PRO A 82 8.07 -9.55 7.42
C PRO A 82 6.61 -9.92 7.70
N GLY A 83 6.23 -11.16 7.38
CA GLY A 83 4.88 -11.68 7.57
C GLY A 83 3.86 -11.24 6.51
N VAL A 84 4.27 -10.57 5.43
CA VAL A 84 3.42 -10.28 4.26
C VAL A 84 3.23 -11.56 3.44
N ASP A 85 1.99 -11.89 3.12
CA ASP A 85 1.64 -13.04 2.27
C ASP A 85 1.31 -12.60 0.82
N PHE A 86 0.73 -11.41 0.65
CA PHE A 86 0.32 -10.87 -0.65
C PHE A 86 0.81 -9.44 -0.84
N ILE A 87 1.08 -9.06 -2.09
CA ILE A 87 1.50 -7.70 -2.44
C ILE A 87 0.67 -7.20 -3.63
N PHE A 88 0.05 -6.03 -3.48
CA PHE A 88 -0.32 -5.17 -4.60
C PHE A 88 0.73 -4.09 -4.75
N HIS A 89 1.53 -4.16 -5.81
CA HIS A 89 2.57 -3.16 -6.07
C HIS A 89 2.01 -2.06 -6.99
N ALA A 90 1.62 -0.93 -6.40
CA ALA A 90 1.01 0.20 -7.12
C ALA A 90 1.76 1.53 -6.94
N ALA A 91 2.95 1.50 -6.33
CA ALA A 91 3.84 2.65 -6.27
C ALA A 91 4.46 2.91 -7.66
N ALA A 92 4.18 4.06 -8.26
CA ALA A 92 4.74 4.42 -9.56
C ALA A 92 4.75 5.94 -9.78
N LEU A 93 5.65 6.41 -10.65
CA LEU A 93 5.47 7.65 -11.39
C LEU A 93 4.63 7.36 -12.64
N LYS A 94 3.49 8.03 -12.76
CA LYS A 94 2.47 7.72 -13.77
C LYS A 94 2.07 8.88 -14.67
N GLN A 95 2.61 10.08 -14.44
CA GLN A 95 2.32 11.25 -15.27
C GLN A 95 3.27 11.26 -16.46
N VAL A 96 2.73 11.21 -17.68
CA VAL A 96 3.52 11.14 -18.92
C VAL A 96 4.57 12.25 -18.99
N PRO A 97 4.22 13.55 -18.81
CA PRO A 97 5.22 14.62 -18.90
C PRO A 97 6.35 14.47 -17.86
N SER A 98 6.02 14.05 -16.63
CA SER A 98 7.04 13.84 -15.59
C SER A 98 7.99 12.70 -15.93
N CYS A 99 7.50 11.64 -16.57
CA CYS A 99 8.35 10.52 -16.98
C CYS A 99 9.21 10.89 -18.19
N GLU A 100 8.71 11.72 -19.11
CA GLU A 100 9.48 12.20 -20.26
C GLU A 100 10.57 13.20 -19.85
N PHE A 101 10.27 14.12 -18.93
CA PHE A 101 11.24 15.11 -18.46
C PHE A 101 12.24 14.55 -17.44
N PHE A 102 11.82 13.55 -16.64
CA PHE A 102 12.65 12.93 -15.60
C PHE A 102 12.73 11.41 -15.78
N PRO A 103 13.32 10.91 -16.88
CA PRO A 103 13.27 9.48 -17.23
C PRO A 103 14.00 8.62 -16.19
N MET A 104 15.11 9.08 -15.63
CA MET A 104 15.82 8.32 -14.58
C MET A 104 15.01 8.23 -13.27
N GLU A 105 14.16 9.21 -12.98
CA GLU A 105 13.26 9.15 -11.84
C GLU A 105 12.13 8.13 -12.08
N ALA A 106 11.65 8.02 -13.32
CA ALA A 106 10.72 6.97 -13.72
C ALA A 106 11.36 5.58 -13.60
N VAL A 107 12.59 5.38 -14.10
CA VAL A 107 13.32 4.10 -13.98
C VAL A 107 13.49 3.71 -12.51
N ARG A 108 13.99 4.62 -11.68
CA ARG A 108 14.20 4.36 -10.25
C ARG A 108 12.93 3.93 -9.52
N THR A 109 11.77 4.52 -9.86
CA THR A 109 10.50 4.17 -9.18
C THR A 109 9.81 2.96 -9.79
N ASN A 110 9.82 2.83 -11.12
CA ASN A 110 8.93 1.91 -11.83
C ASN A 110 9.64 0.63 -12.30
N VAL A 111 10.98 0.58 -12.23
CA VAL A 111 11.80 -0.55 -12.68
C VAL A 111 12.69 -1.06 -11.55
N GLU A 112 13.42 -0.16 -10.88
CA GLU A 112 14.33 -0.56 -9.79
C GLU A 112 13.61 -0.77 -8.44
N GLY A 113 12.56 0.02 -8.19
CA GLY A 113 11.72 -0.08 -6.99
C GLY A 113 10.53 -1.00 -7.17
#